data_AF-A0A087WST6-F1
#
_entry.id   AF-A0A087WST6-F1
#
_cell.length_a   1.000
_cell.length_b   1.000
_cell.length_c   1.000
_cell.angle_alpha   90.00
_cell.angle_beta   90.00
_cell.angle_gamma   90.00
#
_symmetry.space_group_name_H-M   'P 1'
#
loop_
_entity.id
_entity.type
_entity.pdbx_description
1 polymer ?
#
loop_
_entity_poly.entity_id
_entity_poly.type
_entity_poly.pdbx_seq_one_letter_code
_entity_poly.pdbx_strand_id
1 'polypeptide(L)'
;MDPITTASTEFCLDVFKELSSNNVGENIFFSPLTTFYALSMLLLGTRGKSAEQMEKVLHYDSFSGVLKAKTKNSSECSQVGVMHPDFRALISHINQQNSLSVANRIYGTRSISFHKQYVRCCEKLYQAKLQTVDFELSTEETRKSINAWVKN
;
A
#
# COMPACT_ATOMS: atom_id res chain seq x y z
N MET A 1 -17.12 -11.30 -5.93
CA MET A 1 -16.25 -10.56 -4.98
C MET A 1 -16.18 -9.12 -5.43
N ASP A 2 -15.95 -8.19 -4.50
CA ASP A 2 -15.58 -6.84 -4.88
C ASP A 2 -14.19 -6.82 -5.57
N PRO A 3 -13.90 -5.79 -6.39
CA PRO A 3 -12.65 -5.73 -7.17
C PRO A 3 -11.35 -5.85 -6.34
N ILE A 4 -11.33 -5.34 -5.10
CA ILE A 4 -10.11 -5.34 -4.27
C ILE A 4 -9.84 -6.73 -3.73
N THR A 5 -10.88 -7.42 -3.28
CA THR A 5 -10.73 -8.81 -2.84
C THR A 5 -10.23 -9.69 -3.99
N THR A 6 -10.75 -9.51 -5.21
CA THR A 6 -10.24 -10.25 -6.37
C THR A 6 -8.77 -9.90 -6.67
N ALA A 7 -8.45 -8.61 -6.82
CA ALA A 7 -7.09 -8.17 -7.16
C ALA A 7 -6.05 -8.59 -6.09
N SER A 8 -6.39 -8.47 -4.80
CA SER A 8 -5.50 -8.89 -3.71
C SER A 8 -5.32 -10.41 -3.65
N THR A 9 -6.34 -11.19 -4.03
CA THR A 9 -6.25 -12.65 -4.11
C THR A 9 -5.39 -13.08 -5.29
N GLU A 10 -5.56 -12.48 -6.47
CA GLU A 10 -4.74 -12.76 -7.65
C GLU A 10 -3.27 -12.40 -7.39
N PHE A 11 -3.01 -11.22 -6.82
CA PHE A 11 -1.67 -10.81 -6.38
C PHE A 11 -1.06 -11.81 -5.38
N CYS A 12 -1.84 -12.26 -4.38
CA CYS A 12 -1.40 -13.25 -3.40
C CYS A 12 -0.96 -14.56 -4.06
N LEU A 13 -1.76 -15.08 -4.98
CA LEU A 13 -1.47 -16.33 -5.68
C LEU A 13 -0.23 -16.21 -6.55
N ASP A 14 -0.05 -15.08 -7.24
CA ASP A 14 1.14 -14.82 -8.05
C ASP A 14 2.40 -14.75 -7.19
N VAL A 15 2.36 -14.01 -6.08
CA VAL A 15 3.50 -13.92 -5.14
C VAL A 15 3.80 -15.29 -4.52
N PHE A 16 2.78 -16.04 -4.11
CA PHE A 16 2.98 -17.38 -3.54
C PHE A 16 3.59 -18.35 -4.57
N LYS A 17 3.17 -18.28 -5.83
CA LYS A 17 3.74 -19.07 -6.92
C LYS A 17 5.23 -18.74 -7.14
N GLU A 18 5.59 -17.47 -7.10
CA GLU A 18 6.97 -17.03 -7.23
C GLU A 18 7.82 -17.50 -6.02
N LEU A 19 7.32 -17.32 -4.79
CA LEU A 19 8.00 -17.77 -3.58
C LEU A 19 8.16 -19.31 -3.56
N SER A 20 7.11 -20.06 -3.92
CA SER A 20 7.16 -21.53 -3.93
C SER A 20 8.11 -22.10 -4.97
N SER A 21 8.24 -21.45 -6.13
CA SER A 21 9.18 -21.87 -7.17
C SER A 21 10.65 -21.70 -6.73
N ASN A 22 10.92 -20.71 -5.86
CA ASN A 22 12.26 -20.38 -5.38
C ASN A 22 12.63 -21.05 -4.04
N ASN A 23 11.67 -21.65 -3.31
CA ASN A 23 11.87 -22.19 -1.96
C ASN A 23 11.28 -23.62 -1.85
N VAL A 24 11.67 -24.51 -2.75
CA VAL A 24 11.12 -25.88 -2.83
C VAL A 24 11.43 -26.69 -1.58
N GLY A 25 10.39 -27.18 -0.91
CA GLY A 25 10.52 -28.00 0.31
C GLY A 25 10.65 -27.19 1.60
N GLU A 26 10.58 -25.85 1.53
CA GLU A 26 10.64 -24.97 2.69
C GLU A 26 9.24 -24.46 3.09
N ASN A 27 9.12 -24.00 4.33
CA ASN A 27 7.90 -23.35 4.80
C ASN A 27 7.79 -21.94 4.24
N ILE A 28 6.63 -21.58 3.70
CA ILE A 28 6.34 -20.24 3.17
C ILE A 28 5.26 -19.59 4.02
N PHE A 29 5.56 -18.41 4.55
CA PHE A 29 4.63 -17.60 5.32
C PHE A 29 4.83 -16.12 5.01
N PHE A 30 3.74 -15.44 4.65
CA PHE A 30 3.74 -14.00 4.40
C PHE A 30 2.33 -13.43 4.60
N SER A 31 2.23 -12.10 4.71
CA SER A 31 0.95 -11.38 4.68
C SER A 31 0.73 -10.76 3.31
N PRO A 32 -0.17 -11.32 2.48
CA PRO A 32 -0.47 -10.74 1.17
C PRO A 32 -1.08 -9.34 1.30
N LEU A 33 -1.99 -9.16 2.25
CA LEU A 33 -2.70 -7.91 2.47
C LEU A 33 -1.76 -6.75 2.82
N THR A 34 -0.79 -6.97 3.72
CA THR A 34 0.17 -5.94 4.12
C THR A 34 1.06 -5.52 2.95
N THR A 35 1.54 -6.49 2.16
CA THR A 35 2.36 -6.21 0.98
C THR A 35 1.56 -5.46 -0.08
N PHE A 36 0.34 -5.90 -0.33
CA PHE A 36 -0.59 -5.27 -1.25
C PHE A 36 -0.90 -3.82 -0.85
N TYR A 37 -1.13 -3.54 0.43
CA TYR A 37 -1.31 -2.17 0.94
C TYR A 37 -0.08 -1.30 0.73
N ALA A 38 1.11 -1.80 1.06
CA ALA A 38 2.36 -1.04 0.90
C ALA A 38 2.61 -0.66 -0.56
N LEU A 39 2.41 -1.60 -1.49
CA LEU A 39 2.55 -1.36 -2.93
C LEU A 39 1.43 -0.46 -3.46
N SER A 40 0.21 -0.60 -2.97
CA SER A 40 -0.91 0.28 -3.36
C SER A 40 -0.71 1.71 -2.85
N MET A 41 -0.08 1.91 -1.69
CA MET A 41 0.36 3.23 -1.21
C MET A 41 1.44 3.82 -2.12
N LEU A 42 2.41 3.01 -2.53
CA LEU A 42 3.47 3.44 -3.45
C LEU A 42 2.90 3.82 -4.82
N LEU A 43 1.96 3.03 -5.35
CA LEU A 43 1.28 3.31 -6.61
C LEU A 43 0.69 4.73 -6.63
N LEU A 44 0.15 5.22 -5.50
CA LEU A 44 -0.40 6.58 -5.42
C LEU A 44 0.59 7.66 -5.87
N GLY A 45 1.88 7.46 -5.57
CA GLY A 45 2.96 8.40 -5.86
C GLY A 45 3.61 8.21 -7.24
N THR A 46 3.31 7.12 -7.94
CA THR A 46 3.98 6.76 -9.20
C THR A 46 3.25 7.30 -10.43
N ARG A 47 3.95 7.48 -11.55
CA ARG A 47 3.40 7.96 -12.83
C ARG A 47 4.06 7.23 -14.00
N GLY A 48 3.44 7.32 -15.18
CA GLY A 48 3.97 6.74 -16.43
C GLY A 48 4.20 5.23 -16.31
N LYS A 49 5.29 4.74 -16.91
CA LYS A 49 5.62 3.31 -16.95
C LYS A 49 5.72 2.65 -15.57
N SER A 50 6.17 3.38 -14.55
CA SER A 50 6.23 2.85 -13.18
C SER A 50 4.83 2.56 -12.63
N ALA A 51 3.87 3.46 -12.87
CA ALA A 51 2.47 3.22 -12.50
C ALA A 51 1.89 2.05 -13.29
N GLU A 52 2.10 2.00 -14.61
CA GLU A 52 1.59 0.92 -15.47
C GLU A 52 2.07 -0.48 -15.03
N GLN A 53 3.36 -0.61 -14.70
CA GLN A 53 3.92 -1.87 -14.21
C GLN A 53 3.32 -2.28 -12.87
N MET A 54 3.15 -1.33 -11.96
CA MET A 54 2.57 -1.59 -10.64
C MET A 54 1.09 -1.93 -10.73
N GLU A 55 0.32 -1.23 -11.57
CA GLU A 55 -1.10 -1.52 -11.82
C GLU A 55 -1.29 -2.94 -12.34
N LYS A 56 -0.42 -3.39 -13.25
CA LYS A 56 -0.45 -4.75 -13.78
C LYS A 56 -0.15 -5.80 -12.72
N VAL A 57 0.91 -5.62 -11.92
CA VAL A 57 1.28 -6.57 -10.85
C VAL A 57 0.21 -6.62 -9.75
N LEU A 58 -0.43 -5.48 -9.46
CA LEU A 58 -1.50 -5.38 -8.48
C LEU A 58 -2.87 -5.77 -9.05
N HIS A 59 -2.97 -6.19 -10.32
CA HIS A 59 -4.20 -6.55 -11.01
C HIS A 59 -5.26 -5.43 -11.07
N TYR A 60 -4.85 -4.17 -11.11
CA TYR A 60 -5.75 -3.02 -11.21
C TYR A 60 -6.23 -2.77 -12.64
N ASP A 61 -5.41 -3.13 -13.63
CA ASP A 61 -5.68 -3.00 -15.06
C ASP A 61 -6.91 -3.81 -15.51
N SER A 62 -7.10 -5.00 -14.93
CA SER A 62 -8.28 -5.87 -15.09
C SER A 62 -9.61 -5.17 -14.80
N PHE A 63 -9.59 -4.09 -14.02
CA PHE A 63 -10.79 -3.35 -13.63
C PHE A 63 -10.92 -1.99 -14.33
N SER A 64 -9.91 -1.55 -15.09
CA SER A 64 -9.82 -0.22 -15.71
C SER A 64 -11.08 0.26 -16.45
N GLY A 65 -11.84 -0.66 -17.08
CA GLY A 65 -13.15 -0.37 -17.69
C GLY A 65 -14.26 -0.02 -16.69
N VAL A 66 -14.34 -0.73 -15.57
CA VAL A 66 -15.25 -0.45 -14.44
C VAL A 66 -14.82 0.82 -13.70
N LEU A 67 -13.51 1.07 -13.63
CA LEU A 67 -12.92 2.22 -12.96
C LEU A 67 -13.30 3.55 -13.63
N LYS A 68 -13.39 3.60 -14.97
CA LYS A 68 -13.79 4.82 -15.72
C LYS A 68 -15.26 5.23 -15.51
N ALA A 69 -16.14 4.28 -15.17
CA ALA A 69 -17.58 4.54 -15.02
C ALA A 69 -17.98 5.13 -13.65
N LYS A 70 -17.19 4.89 -12.60
CA LYS A 70 -17.46 5.37 -11.23
C LYS A 70 -16.88 6.75 -10.91
N THR A 71 -16.06 7.33 -11.79
CA THR A 71 -15.32 8.59 -11.57
C THR A 71 -16.15 9.86 -11.90
N LYS A 72 -17.44 9.90 -11.55
CA LYS A 72 -18.23 11.14 -11.65
C LYS A 72 -18.07 12.08 -10.44
N ASN A 73 -17.49 11.60 -9.33
CA ASN A 73 -17.22 12.41 -8.14
C ASN A 73 -15.70 12.48 -7.89
N SER A 74 -15.10 13.58 -8.35
CA SER A 74 -13.68 13.90 -8.24
C SER A 74 -13.31 14.28 -6.81
N SER A 75 -13.14 13.31 -5.92
CA SER A 75 -12.34 13.58 -4.72
C SER A 75 -10.88 13.74 -5.13
N GLU A 76 -10.16 14.58 -4.40
CA GLU A 76 -8.75 14.88 -4.64
C GLU A 76 -7.83 13.65 -4.64
N CYS A 77 -8.24 12.54 -4.02
CA CYS A 77 -7.54 11.26 -4.03
C CYS A 77 -8.16 10.25 -5.01
N SER A 78 -9.27 10.59 -5.67
CA SER A 78 -9.97 9.72 -6.65
C SER A 78 -9.26 9.67 -8.01
N GLN A 79 -8.39 10.62 -8.32
CA GLN A 79 -7.63 10.64 -9.57
C GLN A 79 -6.60 9.52 -9.68
N VAL A 80 -6.44 8.71 -8.62
CA VAL A 80 -5.34 7.75 -8.48
C VAL A 80 -5.81 6.29 -8.54
N GLY A 81 -7.10 6.04 -8.83
CA GLY A 81 -7.68 4.70 -8.98
C GLY A 81 -8.83 4.45 -8.01
N VAL A 82 -9.84 3.69 -8.42
CA VAL A 82 -11.10 3.49 -7.67
C VAL A 82 -10.94 2.48 -6.52
N MET A 83 -9.82 1.77 -6.43
CA MET A 83 -9.55 0.75 -5.40
C MET A 83 -9.11 1.38 -4.06
N HIS A 84 -8.54 2.58 -4.06
CA HIS A 84 -7.97 3.16 -2.84
C HIS A 84 -8.97 3.56 -1.74
N PRO A 85 -10.17 4.11 -2.05
CA PRO A 85 -11.15 4.52 -1.04
C PRO A 85 -11.60 3.40 -0.11
N ASP A 86 -11.70 2.17 -0.62
CA ASP A 86 -12.19 1.02 0.12
C ASP A 86 -11.17 0.52 1.17
N PHE A 87 -9.87 0.80 0.97
CA PHE A 87 -8.85 0.47 1.98
C PHE A 87 -9.08 1.19 3.30
N ARG A 88 -9.58 2.42 3.29
CA ARG A 88 -9.88 3.15 4.53
C ARG A 88 -10.94 2.42 5.34
N ALA A 89 -11.99 1.94 4.67
CA ALA A 89 -13.06 1.20 5.31
C ALA A 89 -12.55 -0.13 5.86
N LEU A 90 -11.76 -0.86 5.07
CA LEU A 90 -11.19 -2.14 5.47
C LEU A 90 -10.23 -2.01 6.67
N ILE A 91 -9.30 -1.04 6.65
CA ILE A 91 -8.40 -0.77 7.78
C ILE A 91 -9.19 -0.39 9.03
N SER A 92 -10.22 0.47 8.88
CA SER A 92 -11.06 0.88 10.02
C SER A 92 -11.83 -0.30 10.60
N HIS A 93 -12.34 -1.20 9.76
CA HIS A 93 -13.06 -2.40 10.18
C HIS A 93 -12.13 -3.38 10.90
N ILE A 94 -10.92 -3.61 10.37
CA ILE A 94 -9.91 -4.46 11.01
C ILE A 94 -9.54 -3.91 12.38
N ASN A 95 -9.26 -2.61 12.47
CA ASN A 95 -8.83 -1.95 13.72
C ASN A 95 -9.93 -1.85 14.79
N GLN A 96 -11.18 -2.18 14.47
CA GLN A 96 -12.27 -2.33 15.45
C GLN A 96 -12.29 -3.72 16.10
N GLN A 97 -11.55 -4.69 15.55
CA GLN A 97 -11.44 -6.03 16.11
C GLN A 97 -10.42 -6.04 17.25
N ASN A 98 -10.67 -6.81 18.31
CA ASN A 98 -9.81 -6.83 19.50
C ASN A 98 -8.50 -7.61 19.32
N SER A 99 -8.40 -8.45 18.28
CA SER A 99 -7.27 -9.39 18.09
C SER A 99 -6.42 -9.10 16.86
N LEU A 100 -6.79 -8.12 16.03
CA LEU A 100 -6.09 -7.79 14.80
C LEU A 100 -6.06 -6.28 14.60
N SER A 101 -4.91 -5.75 14.21
CA SER A 101 -4.76 -4.36 13.84
C SER A 101 -3.85 -4.21 12.62
N VAL A 102 -4.05 -3.13 11.88
CA VAL A 102 -3.23 -2.69 10.77
C VAL A 102 -2.84 -1.24 11.02
N ALA A 103 -1.54 -0.99 11.01
CA ALA A 103 -0.96 0.34 11.09
C ALA A 103 -0.02 0.57 9.90
N ASN A 104 -0.07 1.78 9.34
CA ASN A 104 0.79 2.17 8.23
C ASN A 104 1.55 3.45 8.61
N ARG A 105 2.78 3.59 8.10
CA ARG A 105 3.59 4.80 8.27
C ARG A 105 4.50 4.96 7.05
N ILE A 106 4.75 6.22 6.68
CA ILE A 106 5.72 6.58 5.65
C ILE A 106 6.90 7.22 6.36
N TYR A 107 8.09 6.68 6.17
CA TYR A 107 9.34 7.30 6.62
C TYR A 107 10.01 7.95 5.42
N GLY A 108 10.14 9.28 5.44
CA GLY A 108 10.69 10.06 4.34
C GLY A 108 11.97 10.78 4.74
N THR A 109 12.90 10.95 3.80
CA THR A 109 14.12 11.74 4.06
C THR A 109 13.80 13.22 4.27
N ARG A 110 14.61 13.90 5.10
CA ARG A 110 14.60 15.37 5.25
C ARG A 110 15.06 16.10 3.99
N SER A 111 15.83 15.45 3.12
CA SER A 111 16.42 16.06 1.92
C SER A 111 15.41 16.26 0.77
N ILE A 112 14.17 15.76 0.89
CA ILE A 112 13.14 15.87 -0.16
C ILE A 112 11.85 16.46 0.41
N SER A 113 11.23 17.37 -0.36
CA SER A 113 9.90 17.87 -0.08
C SER A 113 8.83 16.97 -0.72
N PHE A 114 8.02 16.31 0.11
CA PHE A 114 6.94 15.45 -0.36
C PHE A 114 5.76 16.25 -0.89
N HIS A 115 5.15 15.77 -1.98
CA HIS A 115 3.96 16.39 -2.54
C HIS A 115 2.79 16.32 -1.54
N LYS A 116 2.23 17.47 -1.15
CA LYS A 116 1.20 17.57 -0.10
C LYS A 116 -0.02 16.69 -0.39
N GLN A 117 -0.42 16.60 -1.66
CA GLN A 117 -1.53 15.75 -2.06
C GLN A 117 -1.26 14.27 -1.79
N TYR A 118 -0.04 13.78 -2.06
CA TYR A 118 0.32 12.39 -1.81
C TYR A 118 0.23 12.07 -0.33
N VAL A 119 0.86 12.89 0.53
CA VAL A 119 0.84 12.70 1.99
C VAL A 119 -0.58 12.67 2.53
N ARG A 120 -1.41 13.64 2.14
CA ARG A 120 -2.82 13.69 2.58
C ARG A 120 -3.63 12.49 2.07
N CYS A 121 -3.37 12.01 0.86
CA CYS A 121 -4.06 10.83 0.33
C CYS A 121 -3.63 9.54 1.04
N CYS A 122 -2.34 9.37 1.35
CA CYS A 122 -1.85 8.26 2.16
C CYS A 122 -2.48 8.27 3.57
N GLU A 123 -2.54 9.43 4.21
CA GLU A 123 -3.18 9.55 5.53
C GLU A 123 -4.68 9.27 5.47
N LYS A 124 -5.39 9.82 4.46
CA LYS A 124 -6.82 9.63 4.31
C LYS A 124 -7.22 8.20 3.97
N LEU A 125 -6.50 7.55 3.06
CA LEU A 125 -6.89 6.26 2.48
C LEU A 125 -6.29 5.09 3.26
N TYR A 126 -5.09 5.25 3.82
CA TYR A 126 -4.34 4.17 4.46
C TYR A 126 -4.04 4.43 5.94
N GLN A 127 -4.49 5.57 6.49
CA GLN A 127 -4.14 6.00 7.85
C GLN A 127 -2.61 6.12 8.05
N ALA A 128 -1.88 6.32 6.95
CA ALA A 128 -0.43 6.36 6.93
C ALA A 128 0.08 7.80 7.08
N LYS A 129 0.70 8.10 8.22
CA LYS A 129 1.32 9.42 8.45
C LYS A 129 2.75 9.45 7.93
N LEU A 130 3.16 10.59 7.38
CA LEU A 130 4.56 10.86 7.06
C LEU A 130 5.32 11.24 8.34
N GLN A 131 6.42 10.55 8.59
CA GLN A 131 7.44 10.94 9.55
C GLN A 131 8.74 11.21 8.80
N THR A 132 9.23 12.45 8.87
CA THR A 132 10.50 12.81 8.27
C THR A 132 11.65 12.40 9.18
N VAL A 133 12.61 11.66 8.64
CA VAL A 133 13.76 11.11 9.35
C VAL A 133 15.06 11.42 8.61
N ASP A 134 16.17 11.28 9.31
CA ASP A 134 17.50 11.50 8.75
C ASP A 134 18.14 10.16 8.41
N PHE A 135 18.03 9.78 7.14
CA PHE A 135 18.62 8.53 6.65
C PHE A 135 20.12 8.65 6.39
N GLU A 136 20.66 9.88 6.30
CA GLU A 136 22.04 10.14 5.88
C GLU A 136 22.98 10.33 7.09
N LEU A 137 22.59 11.16 8.05
CA LEU A 137 23.43 11.52 9.21
C LEU A 137 23.09 10.74 10.48
N SER A 138 21.91 10.14 10.57
CA SER A 138 21.44 9.42 11.77
C SER A 138 20.81 8.07 11.42
N THR A 139 21.48 7.31 10.55
CA THR A 139 20.95 6.05 9.99
C THR A 139 20.61 5.02 11.06
N GLU A 140 21.48 4.80 12.05
CA GLU A 140 21.26 3.79 13.10
C GLU A 140 20.15 4.20 14.08
N GLU A 141 20.08 5.47 14.45
CA GLU A 141 19.00 6.03 15.25
C GLU A 141 17.66 5.92 14.50
N THR A 142 17.64 6.27 13.21
CA THR A 142 16.47 6.14 12.35
C THR A 142 16.01 4.69 12.25
N ARG A 143 16.93 3.74 12.03
CA ARG A 143 16.62 2.30 12.00
C ARG A 143 16.03 1.83 13.34
N LYS A 144 16.61 2.22 14.47
CA LYS A 144 16.09 1.90 15.81
C LYS A 144 14.70 2.50 16.02
N SER A 145 14.46 3.73 15.58
CA SER A 145 13.15 4.38 15.68
C SER A 145 12.08 3.68 14.84
N ILE A 146 12.40 3.24 13.62
CA ILE A 146 11.48 2.47 12.78
C ILE A 146 11.17 1.13 13.44
N ASN A 147 12.20 0.40 13.89
CA ASN A 147 12.01 -0.91 14.54
C ASN A 147 11.21 -0.79 15.85
N ALA A 148 11.44 0.26 16.63
CA ALA A 148 10.67 0.52 17.85
C ALA A 148 9.19 0.84 17.53
N TRP A 149 8.89 1.49 16.41
CA TRP A 149 7.51 1.71 15.97
C TRP A 149 6.84 0.40 15.52
N VAL A 150 7.54 -0.44 14.76
CA VAL A 150 7.00 -1.74 14.29
C VAL A 150 6.77 -2.72 15.44
N LYS A 151 7.56 -2.65 16.50
CA LYS A 151 7.45 -3.54 17.68
C LYS A 151 6.20 -3.28 18.53
N ASN A 152 5.66 -2.06 18.49
CA ASN A 152 4.56 -1.61 19.36
C ASN A 152 3.21 -1.66 18.63
#